data_AF-A0A1H3HMT3-F1
#
_entry.id   AF-A0A1H3HMT3-F1
#
_cell.length_a   1.000
_cell.length_b   1.000
_cell.length_c   1.000
_cell.angle_alpha   90.00
_cell.angle_beta   90.00
_cell.angle_gamma   90.00
#
_symmetry.space_group_name_H-M   'P 1'
#
loop_
_entity.id
_entity.type
_entity.pdbx_description
1 polymer ?
#
loop_
_entity_poly.entity_id
_entity_poly.type
_entity_poly.pdbx_seq_one_letter_code
_entity_poly.pdbx_strand_id
1 'polypeptide(L)'
;MDAATCLAHLGRLPARARRDGARTLIYKKNRRPAGLREQINLLDALRDEPALTDFDRLYALIAGSHKVCEEVLVEDAHHWLDRLLDAEAQIRAMPIAYGLRRDRTHLVFSAQNVALNLDLLTGARHATRLGDWVMHEVETLNLRRMTPYLFNSTSNTVKAAGLVALARPEAVDRIHDLMRRLVSYSIEINNPVHWWVFSRFRAPSKLDEVEERAAFGSHCNTILRLRALEDATRAKDADARRAAFEKVADLCVAQATPAQKTALTEAARTVFGDRWTASAPGGGAAV
;
A
#
# COMPACT_ATOMS: atom_id res chain seq x y z
N MET A 1 9.03 -19.14 18.96
CA MET A 1 9.58 -17.93 19.61
C MET A 1 8.51 -16.87 19.55
N ASP A 2 8.07 -16.38 20.71
CA ASP A 2 7.06 -15.32 20.85
C ASP A 2 7.72 -13.92 20.81
N ALA A 3 6.91 -12.86 20.83
CA ALA A 3 7.38 -11.48 20.78
C ALA A 3 8.30 -11.13 21.95
N ALA A 4 7.91 -11.53 23.17
CA ALA A 4 8.66 -11.26 24.39
C ALA A 4 10.07 -11.86 24.33
N THR A 5 10.21 -13.10 23.84
CA THR A 5 11.50 -13.76 23.67
C THR A 5 12.37 -13.03 22.63
N CYS A 6 11.78 -12.61 21.50
CA CYS A 6 12.50 -11.81 20.51
C CYS A 6 13.03 -10.50 21.08
N LEU A 7 12.18 -9.75 21.80
CA LEU A 7 12.54 -8.47 22.40
C LEU A 7 13.59 -8.63 23.51
N ALA A 8 13.44 -9.65 24.37
CA ALA A 8 14.41 -9.97 25.41
C ALA A 8 15.78 -10.33 24.82
N HIS A 9 15.81 -11.06 23.69
CA HIS A 9 17.04 -11.34 22.97
C HIS A 9 17.69 -10.04 22.43
N LEU A 10 16.92 -9.19 21.76
CA LEU A 10 17.40 -7.90 21.26
C LEU A 10 17.97 -7.02 22.37
N GLY A 11 17.33 -6.98 23.54
CA GLY A 11 17.75 -6.19 24.69
C GLY A 11 19.12 -6.61 25.26
N ARG A 12 19.57 -7.84 25.01
CA ARG A 12 20.89 -8.35 25.44
C ARG A 12 22.01 -8.07 24.42
N LEU A 13 21.67 -7.59 23.22
CA LEU A 13 22.64 -7.34 22.16
C LEU A 13 23.27 -5.94 22.29
N PRO A 14 24.56 -5.77 21.94
CA PRO A 14 25.18 -4.46 21.76
C PRO A 14 24.43 -3.62 20.71
N ALA A 15 24.48 -2.29 20.82
CA ALA A 15 23.66 -1.36 20.03
C ALA A 15 23.61 -1.65 18.51
N ARG A 16 24.78 -1.92 17.89
CA ARG A 16 24.85 -2.26 16.46
C ARG A 16 24.13 -3.57 16.13
N ALA A 17 24.39 -4.63 16.90
CA ALA A 17 23.77 -5.92 16.71
C ALA A 17 22.26 -5.89 17.04
N ARG A 18 21.86 -5.11 18.03
CA ARG A 18 20.45 -4.83 18.37
C ARG A 18 19.72 -4.18 17.20
N ARG A 19 20.32 -3.14 16.58
CA ARG A 19 19.78 -2.51 15.38
C ARG A 19 19.63 -3.50 14.22
N ASP A 20 20.68 -4.27 13.92
CA ASP A 20 20.65 -5.24 12.81
C ASP A 20 19.64 -6.38 13.05
N GLY A 21 19.50 -6.83 14.30
CA GLY A 21 18.50 -7.79 14.74
C GLY A 21 17.07 -7.25 14.59
N ALA A 22 16.81 -6.04 15.09
CA ALA A 22 15.51 -5.37 14.98
C ALA A 22 15.11 -5.18 13.51
N ARG A 23 16.04 -4.68 12.67
CA ARG A 23 15.83 -4.56 11.22
C ARG A 23 15.53 -5.91 10.58
N THR A 24 16.19 -6.98 11.00
CA THR A 24 15.93 -8.33 10.49
C THR A 24 14.48 -8.75 10.75
N LEU A 25 13.96 -8.51 11.96
CA LEU A 25 12.57 -8.80 12.31
C LEU A 25 11.57 -7.92 11.54
N ILE A 26 11.90 -6.65 11.30
CA ILE A 26 11.05 -5.73 10.51
C ILE A 26 11.02 -6.16 9.03
N TYR A 27 12.16 -6.46 8.40
CA TYR A 27 12.20 -6.64 6.95
C TYR A 27 12.09 -8.10 6.48
N LYS A 28 12.40 -9.10 7.33
CA LYS A 28 12.32 -10.53 6.98
C LYS A 28 11.14 -11.20 7.68
N LYS A 29 10.01 -11.31 6.97
CA LYS A 29 8.75 -11.88 7.50
C LYS A 29 8.93 -13.28 8.09
N ASN A 30 9.76 -14.13 7.49
CA ASN A 30 10.05 -15.49 7.96
C ASN A 30 10.93 -15.56 9.23
N ARG A 31 11.39 -14.42 9.75
CA ARG A 31 12.13 -14.34 11.02
C ARG A 31 11.27 -13.87 12.18
N ARG A 32 10.01 -13.50 11.93
CA ARG A 32 9.06 -13.07 12.96
C ARG A 32 8.41 -14.28 13.65
N PRO A 33 7.78 -14.09 14.82
CA PRO A 33 6.89 -15.07 15.42
C PRO A 33 5.82 -15.57 14.44
N ALA A 34 5.39 -16.83 14.58
CA ALA A 34 4.41 -17.42 13.68
C ALA A 34 3.01 -16.80 13.86
N GLY A 35 2.57 -16.59 15.11
CA GLY A 35 1.27 -16.01 15.42
C GLY A 35 1.19 -14.53 15.07
N LEU A 36 0.12 -14.09 14.39
CA LEU A 36 -0.03 -12.69 13.97
C LEU A 36 -0.14 -11.73 15.15
N ARG A 37 -0.82 -12.12 16.24
CA ARG A 37 -0.86 -11.33 17.48
C ARG A 37 0.54 -11.06 18.04
N GLU A 38 1.41 -12.07 18.06
CA GLU A 38 2.81 -11.92 18.44
C GLU A 38 3.58 -11.01 17.47
N GLN A 39 3.28 -11.07 16.17
CA GLN A 39 3.88 -10.13 15.22
C GLN A 39 3.43 -8.70 15.46
N ILE A 40 2.15 -8.46 15.80
CA ILE A 40 1.62 -7.13 16.14
C ILE A 40 2.36 -6.59 17.36
N ASN A 41 2.40 -7.34 18.46
CA ASN A 41 3.08 -6.95 19.70
C ASN A 41 4.57 -6.66 19.47
N LEU A 42 5.25 -7.51 18.69
CA LEU A 42 6.65 -7.30 18.33
C LEU A 42 6.86 -6.01 17.53
N LEU A 43 6.06 -5.79 16.49
CA LEU A 43 6.21 -4.64 15.59
C LEU A 43 5.83 -3.34 16.28
N ASP A 44 4.89 -3.40 17.21
CA ASP A 44 4.53 -2.27 18.07
C ASP A 44 5.72 -1.88 18.96
N ALA A 45 6.29 -2.83 19.70
CA ALA A 45 7.47 -2.55 20.52
C ALA A 45 8.67 -2.04 19.70
N LEU A 46 8.84 -2.52 18.46
CA LEU A 46 9.90 -2.06 17.56
C LEU A 46 9.68 -0.64 17.02
N ARG A 47 8.46 -0.09 17.04
CA ARG A 47 8.21 1.32 16.70
C ARG A 47 8.96 2.27 17.63
N ASP A 48 9.16 1.87 18.87
CA ASP A 48 9.77 2.68 19.93
C ASP A 48 11.23 2.28 20.22
N GLU A 49 11.81 1.37 19.43
CA GLU A 49 13.18 0.90 19.63
C GLU A 49 14.21 2.04 19.44
N PRO A 50 14.98 2.42 20.49
CA PRO A 50 15.95 3.50 20.43
C PRO A 50 17.07 3.30 19.41
N ALA A 51 17.48 2.05 19.16
CA ALA A 51 18.55 1.74 18.22
C ALA A 51 18.16 1.87 16.74
N LEU A 52 16.86 2.02 16.43
CA LEU A 52 16.35 2.14 15.07
C LEU A 52 16.34 3.60 14.59
N THR A 53 16.47 3.77 13.27
CA THR A 53 16.22 5.07 12.64
C THR A 53 14.72 5.33 12.54
N ASP A 54 14.32 6.58 12.35
CA ASP A 54 12.92 6.94 12.12
C ASP A 54 12.29 6.15 10.96
N PHE A 55 13.05 5.95 9.88
CA PHE A 55 12.60 5.13 8.77
C PHE A 55 12.27 3.69 9.18
N ASP A 56 13.14 3.06 9.97
CA ASP A 56 12.93 1.68 10.44
C ASP A 56 11.72 1.61 11.38
N ARG A 57 11.56 2.61 12.26
CA ARG A 57 10.43 2.74 13.18
C ARG A 57 9.10 2.93 12.44
N LEU A 58 9.05 3.79 11.42
CA LEU A 58 7.86 3.97 10.58
C LEU A 58 7.51 2.68 9.82
N TYR A 59 8.51 1.95 9.33
CA TYR A 59 8.28 0.64 8.73
C TYR A 59 7.72 -0.39 9.71
N ALA A 60 8.14 -0.36 10.97
CA ALA A 60 7.57 -1.20 12.02
C ALA A 60 6.08 -0.89 12.23
N LEU A 61 5.71 0.39 12.31
CA LEU A 61 4.32 0.84 12.42
C LEU A 61 3.47 0.38 11.23
N ILE A 62 3.93 0.58 10.00
CA ILE A 62 3.22 0.15 8.79
C ILE A 62 3.08 -1.38 8.75
N ALA A 63 4.14 -2.10 9.10
CA ALA A 63 4.12 -3.56 9.12
C ALA A 63 3.18 -4.11 10.20
N GLY A 64 3.09 -3.49 11.37
CA GLY A 64 2.15 -3.85 12.43
C GLY A 64 0.71 -3.55 12.01
N SER A 65 0.47 -2.38 11.41
CA SER A 65 -0.82 -1.98 10.84
C SER A 65 -1.34 -2.98 9.82
N HIS A 66 -0.46 -3.50 8.94
CA HIS A 66 -0.81 -4.59 8.03
C HIS A 66 -1.35 -5.82 8.76
N LYS A 67 -0.75 -6.18 9.91
CA LYS A 67 -1.15 -7.36 10.69
C LYS A 67 -2.45 -7.15 11.45
N VAL A 68 -2.71 -5.94 11.92
CA VAL A 68 -4.01 -5.55 12.47
C VAL A 68 -5.12 -5.72 11.43
N CYS A 69 -4.89 -5.25 10.19
CA CYS A 69 -5.84 -5.49 9.11
C CYS A 69 -5.98 -6.98 8.76
N GLU A 70 -4.89 -7.76 8.81
CA GLU A 70 -4.87 -9.18 8.42
C GLU A 70 -5.68 -10.06 9.38
N GLU A 71 -5.65 -9.71 10.66
CA GLU A 71 -6.42 -10.32 11.74
C GLU A 71 -7.82 -9.67 11.94
N VAL A 72 -8.16 -8.64 11.17
CA VAL A 72 -9.45 -7.93 11.24
C VAL A 72 -9.77 -7.43 12.65
N LEU A 73 -8.76 -6.85 13.32
CA LEU A 73 -8.88 -6.39 14.71
C LEU A 73 -9.48 -4.99 14.75
N VAL A 74 -10.80 -4.91 14.67
CA VAL A 74 -11.55 -3.63 14.59
C VAL A 74 -11.27 -2.72 15.80
N GLU A 75 -11.23 -3.29 17.01
CA GLU A 75 -10.96 -2.52 18.24
C GLU A 75 -9.55 -1.90 18.23
N ASP A 76 -8.56 -2.65 17.77
CA ASP A 76 -7.18 -2.18 17.63
C ASP A 76 -7.01 -1.23 16.43
N ALA A 77 -7.86 -1.34 15.40
CA ALA A 77 -7.70 -0.60 14.15
C ALA A 77 -7.76 0.93 14.37
N HIS A 78 -8.58 1.41 15.30
CA HIS A 78 -8.61 2.83 15.69
C HIS A 78 -7.24 3.30 16.20
N HIS A 79 -6.68 2.58 17.18
CA HIS A 79 -5.40 2.94 17.79
C HIS A 79 -4.26 2.99 16.77
N TRP A 80 -4.20 2.01 15.86
CA TRP A 80 -3.16 1.95 14.84
C TRP A 80 -3.34 3.01 13.75
N LEU A 81 -4.59 3.34 13.40
CA LEU A 81 -4.89 4.41 12.46
C LEU A 81 -4.46 5.78 13.01
N ASP A 82 -4.80 6.09 14.25
CA ASP A 82 -4.43 7.36 14.89
C ASP A 82 -2.91 7.56 14.87
N ARG A 83 -2.13 6.51 15.20
CA ARG A 83 -0.66 6.58 15.16
C ARG A 83 -0.10 6.77 13.75
N LEU A 84 -0.74 6.24 12.71
CA LEU A 84 -0.36 6.50 11.32
C LEU A 84 -0.66 7.95 10.92
N LEU A 85 -1.80 8.48 11.36
CA LEU A 85 -2.19 9.88 11.12
C LEU A 85 -1.27 10.86 11.85
N ASP A 86 -0.84 10.54 13.07
CA ASP A 86 0.14 11.33 13.83
C ASP A 86 1.53 11.29 13.17
N ALA A 87 1.88 10.16 12.57
CA ALA A 87 3.14 9.99 11.83
C ALA A 87 3.12 10.63 10.43
N GLU A 88 1.99 11.16 9.96
CA GLU A 88 1.81 11.67 8.58
C GLU A 88 2.90 12.69 8.22
N ALA A 89 3.09 13.73 9.02
CA ALA A 89 4.07 14.78 8.75
C ALA A 89 5.50 14.23 8.67
N GLN A 90 5.83 13.28 9.56
CA GLN A 90 7.14 12.62 9.58
C GLN A 90 7.34 11.76 8.31
N ILE A 91 6.33 11.01 7.89
CA ILE A 91 6.37 10.20 6.66
C ILE A 91 6.57 11.08 5.43
N ARG A 92 5.84 12.20 5.34
CA ARG A 92 5.91 13.12 4.20
C ARG A 92 7.25 13.84 4.09
N ALA A 93 7.89 14.12 5.22
CA ALA A 93 9.20 14.76 5.30
C ALA A 93 10.38 13.80 4.98
N MET A 94 10.14 12.50 4.82
CA MET A 94 11.22 11.55 4.52
C MET A 94 11.92 11.88 3.19
N PRO A 95 13.26 11.80 3.12
CA PRO A 95 13.97 12.11 1.89
C PRO A 95 13.75 11.03 0.82
N ILE A 96 13.69 11.45 -0.44
CA ILE A 96 13.78 10.52 -1.59
C ILE A 96 15.21 9.98 -1.62
N ALA A 97 15.37 8.67 -1.47
CA ALA A 97 16.67 8.01 -1.39
C ALA A 97 16.78 6.84 -2.36
N TYR A 98 17.98 6.63 -2.90
CA TYR A 98 18.30 5.53 -3.81
C TYR A 98 18.52 4.24 -3.01
N GLY A 99 17.44 3.55 -2.63
CA GLY A 99 17.52 2.29 -1.91
C GLY A 99 16.25 1.44 -2.01
N LEU A 100 16.44 0.13 -2.23
CA LEU A 100 15.37 -0.87 -2.20
C LEU A 100 14.59 -0.80 -0.88
N ARG A 101 13.28 -0.52 -0.96
CA ARG A 101 12.39 -0.33 0.21
C ARG A 101 12.82 0.80 1.15
N ARG A 102 13.76 1.66 0.74
CA ARG A 102 14.24 2.82 1.51
C ARG A 102 13.92 4.15 0.84
N ASP A 103 12.97 4.12 -0.09
CA ASP A 103 12.50 5.31 -0.78
C ASP A 103 11.23 5.85 -0.11
N ARG A 104 11.17 7.19 0.02
CA ARG A 104 10.00 7.93 0.51
C ARG A 104 8.72 7.50 -0.20
N THR A 105 8.75 7.41 -1.53
CA THR A 105 7.57 7.10 -2.35
C THR A 105 6.94 5.78 -1.93
N HIS A 106 7.77 4.75 -1.77
CA HIS A 106 7.29 3.44 -1.34
C HIS A 106 6.73 3.47 0.09
N LEU A 107 7.41 4.15 1.01
CA LEU A 107 6.96 4.29 2.40
C LEU A 107 5.60 4.99 2.48
N VAL A 108 5.46 6.14 1.82
CA VAL A 108 4.23 6.95 1.79
C VAL A 108 3.04 6.12 1.30
N PHE A 109 3.14 5.50 0.13
CA PHE A 109 2.01 4.72 -0.40
C PHE A 109 1.78 3.41 0.37
N SER A 110 2.80 2.86 1.04
CA SER A 110 2.59 1.73 1.96
C SER A 110 1.79 2.17 3.19
N ALA A 111 2.12 3.33 3.77
CA ALA A 111 1.38 3.90 4.90
C ALA A 111 -0.06 4.25 4.52
N GLN A 112 -0.27 4.92 3.38
CA GLN A 112 -1.60 5.27 2.90
C GLN A 112 -2.46 4.04 2.62
N ASN A 113 -1.88 3.01 2.00
CA ASN A 113 -2.59 1.76 1.75
C ASN A 113 -3.06 1.11 3.06
N VAL A 114 -2.23 1.03 4.10
CA VAL A 114 -2.70 0.47 5.39
C VAL A 114 -3.66 1.39 6.12
N ALA A 115 -3.43 2.70 6.10
CA ALA A 115 -4.29 3.68 6.75
C ALA A 115 -5.71 3.64 6.18
N LEU A 116 -5.87 3.57 4.86
CA LEU A 116 -7.19 3.46 4.21
C LEU A 116 -7.91 2.15 4.56
N ASN A 117 -7.19 1.04 4.69
CA ASN A 117 -7.81 -0.23 5.11
C ASN A 117 -8.20 -0.22 6.59
N LEU A 118 -7.39 0.37 7.47
CA LEU A 118 -7.76 0.56 8.88
C LEU A 118 -8.96 1.51 9.03
N ASP A 119 -8.97 2.60 8.25
CA ASP A 119 -10.07 3.55 8.21
C ASP A 119 -11.36 2.84 7.76
N LEU A 120 -11.30 2.01 6.71
CA LEU A 120 -12.44 1.18 6.30
C LEU A 120 -12.97 0.28 7.43
N LEU A 121 -12.10 -0.44 8.14
CA LEU A 121 -12.52 -1.29 9.28
C LEU A 121 -13.18 -0.48 10.40
N THR A 122 -12.89 0.82 10.49
CA THR A 122 -13.38 1.72 11.53
C THR A 122 -14.52 2.64 11.07
N GLY A 123 -15.15 2.32 9.93
CA GLY A 123 -16.30 3.06 9.39
C GLY A 123 -15.95 4.24 8.46
N ALA A 124 -14.70 4.29 8.00
CA ALA A 124 -14.13 5.27 7.07
C ALA A 124 -14.29 6.74 7.47
N ARG A 125 -14.06 7.03 8.76
CA ARG A 125 -14.22 8.37 9.35
C ARG A 125 -13.22 9.38 8.80
N HIS A 126 -12.09 8.92 8.29
CA HIS A 126 -11.01 9.75 7.76
C HIS A 126 -10.86 9.67 6.24
N ALA A 127 -11.83 9.08 5.53
CA ALA A 127 -11.77 8.85 4.09
C ALA A 127 -11.47 10.11 3.28
N THR A 128 -12.04 11.26 3.69
CA THR A 128 -11.74 12.55 3.06
C THR A 128 -10.28 12.94 3.27
N ARG A 129 -9.79 13.02 4.52
CA ARG A 129 -8.40 13.40 4.82
C ARG A 129 -7.39 12.47 4.12
N LEU A 130 -7.60 11.16 4.21
CA LEU A 130 -6.73 10.17 3.58
C LEU A 130 -6.77 10.26 2.05
N GLY A 131 -7.95 10.53 1.48
CA GLY A 131 -8.10 10.79 0.05
C GLY A 131 -7.31 12.00 -0.42
N ASP A 132 -7.39 13.12 0.30
CA ASP A 132 -6.62 14.33 -0.04
C ASP A 132 -5.11 14.07 0.06
N TRP A 133 -4.69 13.31 1.07
CA TRP A 133 -3.28 12.92 1.21
C TRP A 133 -2.81 12.07 0.03
N VAL A 134 -3.57 11.04 -0.38
CA VAL A 134 -3.22 10.21 -1.55
C VAL A 134 -3.12 11.06 -2.82
N MET A 135 -4.12 11.89 -3.08
CA MET A 135 -4.16 12.69 -4.31
C MET A 135 -3.00 13.69 -4.35
N HIS A 136 -2.73 14.37 -3.24
CA HIS A 136 -1.60 15.28 -3.14
C HIS A 136 -0.26 14.56 -3.41
N GLU A 137 -0.04 13.39 -2.82
CA GLU A 137 1.22 12.65 -3.00
C GLU A 137 1.40 12.14 -4.43
N VAL A 138 0.33 11.76 -5.12
CA VAL A 138 0.36 11.38 -6.54
C VAL A 138 0.68 12.59 -7.42
N GLU A 139 0.02 13.72 -7.19
CA GLU A 139 0.12 14.91 -8.05
C GLU A 139 1.44 15.66 -7.87
N THR A 140 2.07 15.53 -6.71
CA THR A 140 3.35 16.18 -6.39
C THR A 140 4.56 15.27 -6.57
N LEU A 141 4.38 14.09 -7.20
CA LEU A 141 5.50 13.19 -7.49
C LEU A 141 6.59 13.90 -8.30
N ASN A 142 7.80 13.94 -7.74
CA ASN A 142 8.97 14.43 -8.45
C ASN A 142 9.52 13.35 -9.39
N LEU A 143 8.96 13.28 -10.59
CA LEU A 143 9.29 12.27 -11.61
C LEU A 143 10.80 12.21 -11.91
N ARG A 144 11.50 13.36 -11.92
CA ARG A 144 12.96 13.42 -12.18
C ARG A 144 13.81 12.70 -11.11
N ARG A 145 13.27 12.50 -9.92
CA ARG A 145 13.95 11.82 -8.80
C ARG A 145 13.44 10.40 -8.57
N MET A 146 12.52 9.92 -9.41
CA MET A 146 12.00 8.56 -9.29
C MET A 146 13.06 7.53 -9.66
N THR A 147 13.04 6.42 -8.93
CA THR A 147 13.90 5.27 -9.22
C THR A 147 13.08 4.18 -9.92
N PRO A 148 13.72 3.21 -10.57
CA PRO A 148 13.01 2.05 -11.13
C PRO A 148 12.17 1.28 -10.10
N TYR A 149 12.42 1.47 -8.80
CA TYR A 149 11.60 0.89 -7.74
C TYR A 149 10.16 1.44 -7.70
N LEU A 150 9.87 2.54 -8.40
CA LEU A 150 8.50 3.01 -8.63
C LEU A 150 7.63 1.90 -9.22
N PHE A 151 8.18 1.05 -10.10
CA PHE A 151 7.48 -0.10 -10.68
C PHE A 151 6.84 -1.02 -9.63
N ASN A 152 7.51 -1.23 -8.50
CA ASN A 152 6.97 -2.01 -7.39
C ASN A 152 6.00 -1.17 -6.54
N SER A 153 6.27 0.13 -6.41
CA SER A 153 5.50 1.04 -5.57
C SER A 153 4.13 1.39 -6.17
N THR A 154 3.99 1.38 -7.50
CA THR A 154 2.71 1.63 -8.18
C THR A 154 1.62 0.66 -7.75
N SER A 155 1.96 -0.56 -7.32
CA SER A 155 0.99 -1.51 -6.76
C SER A 155 0.29 -0.96 -5.53
N ASN A 156 1.02 -0.33 -4.59
CA ASN A 156 0.42 0.29 -3.41
C ASN A 156 -0.29 1.60 -3.78
N THR A 157 0.26 2.38 -4.71
CA THR A 157 -0.37 3.63 -5.17
C THR A 157 -1.74 3.37 -5.80
N VAL A 158 -1.86 2.40 -6.70
CA VAL A 158 -3.13 2.07 -7.37
C VAL A 158 -4.14 1.47 -6.39
N LYS A 159 -3.69 0.67 -5.40
CA LYS A 159 -4.58 0.22 -4.31
C LYS A 159 -5.15 1.39 -3.53
N ALA A 160 -4.29 2.29 -3.05
CA ALA A 160 -4.72 3.47 -2.29
C ALA A 160 -5.67 4.34 -3.13
N ALA A 161 -5.30 4.64 -4.38
CA ALA A 161 -6.14 5.40 -5.30
C ALA A 161 -7.49 4.73 -5.59
N GLY A 162 -7.51 3.39 -5.70
CA GLY A 162 -8.75 2.61 -5.84
C GLY A 162 -9.68 2.78 -4.64
N LEU A 163 -9.14 2.71 -3.41
CA LEU A 163 -9.93 2.96 -2.20
C LEU A 163 -10.43 4.41 -2.13
N VAL A 164 -9.63 5.38 -2.59
CA VAL A 164 -10.08 6.78 -2.71
C VAL A 164 -11.22 6.92 -3.72
N ALA A 165 -11.16 6.20 -4.85
CA ALA A 165 -12.24 6.20 -5.85
C ALA A 165 -13.55 5.62 -5.30
N LEU A 166 -13.50 4.64 -4.39
CA LEU A 166 -14.70 4.13 -3.70
C LEU A 166 -15.35 5.22 -2.85
N ALA A 167 -14.54 6.04 -2.16
CA ALA A 167 -15.02 7.11 -1.30
C ALA A 167 -15.50 8.34 -2.09
N ARG A 168 -14.90 8.57 -3.27
CA ARG A 168 -15.08 9.73 -4.17
C ARG A 168 -15.38 9.26 -5.60
N PRO A 169 -16.52 8.60 -5.85
CA PRO A 169 -16.83 8.03 -7.17
C PRO A 169 -16.93 9.10 -8.27
N GLU A 170 -17.20 10.35 -7.92
CA GLU A 170 -17.16 11.51 -8.83
C GLU A 170 -15.76 11.85 -9.36
N ALA A 171 -14.70 11.46 -8.63
CA ALA A 171 -13.31 11.72 -9.01
C ALA A 171 -12.68 10.57 -9.83
N VAL A 172 -13.44 9.51 -10.13
CA VAL A 172 -12.91 8.26 -10.73
C VAL A 172 -12.18 8.49 -12.06
N ASP A 173 -12.65 9.42 -12.89
CA ASP A 173 -12.02 9.74 -14.18
C ASP A 173 -10.62 10.33 -13.99
N ARG A 174 -10.49 11.31 -13.09
CA ARG A 174 -9.20 11.92 -12.73
C ARG A 174 -8.26 10.90 -12.10
N ILE A 175 -8.77 10.08 -11.19
CA ILE A 175 -7.99 9.04 -10.53
C ILE A 175 -7.46 8.03 -11.55
N HIS A 176 -8.32 7.55 -12.45
CA HIS A 176 -7.94 6.62 -13.50
C HIS A 176 -6.88 7.21 -14.43
N ASP A 177 -7.05 8.46 -14.92
CA ASP A 177 -6.06 9.12 -15.78
C ASP A 177 -4.69 9.24 -15.10
N LEU A 178 -4.64 9.70 -13.84
CA LEU A 178 -3.40 9.80 -13.07
C LEU A 178 -2.74 8.43 -12.88
N MET A 179 -3.51 7.40 -12.50
CA MET A 179 -2.98 6.05 -12.30
C MET A 179 -2.48 5.44 -13.61
N ARG A 180 -3.16 5.68 -14.73
CA ARG A 180 -2.74 5.22 -16.05
C ARG A 180 -1.40 5.84 -16.45
N ARG A 181 -1.25 7.16 -16.27
CA ARG A 181 0.03 7.87 -16.53
C ARG A 181 1.14 7.36 -15.62
N LEU A 182 0.87 7.20 -14.33
CA LEU A 182 1.84 6.70 -13.36
C LEU A 182 2.31 5.27 -13.68
N VAL A 183 1.38 4.37 -14.01
CA VAL A 183 1.71 2.99 -14.39
C VAL A 183 2.54 2.99 -15.67
N SER A 184 2.15 3.77 -16.69
CA SER A 184 2.92 3.92 -17.93
C SER A 184 4.35 4.40 -17.66
N TYR A 185 4.50 5.48 -16.88
CA TYR A 185 5.80 6.02 -16.52
C TYR A 185 6.65 5.01 -15.73
N SER A 186 6.02 4.23 -14.84
CA SER A 186 6.73 3.20 -14.07
C SER A 186 7.31 2.08 -14.93
N ILE A 187 6.70 1.78 -16.09
CA ILE A 187 7.23 0.83 -17.07
C ILE A 187 8.42 1.46 -17.80
N GLU A 188 8.27 2.72 -18.23
CA GLU A 188 9.31 3.46 -18.95
C GLU A 188 10.61 3.56 -18.14
N ILE A 189 10.52 3.94 -16.85
CA ILE A 189 11.72 4.06 -16.01
C ILE A 189 12.24 2.72 -15.48
N ASN A 190 11.46 1.64 -15.60
CA ASN A 190 11.90 0.28 -15.32
C ASN A 190 12.61 -0.35 -16.54
N ASN A 191 13.28 0.48 -17.33
CA ASN A 191 14.06 0.04 -18.48
C ASN A 191 15.43 -0.51 -18.05
N PRO A 192 15.84 -1.70 -18.55
CA PRO A 192 17.14 -2.32 -18.28
C PRO A 192 18.38 -1.45 -18.51
N VAL A 193 18.30 -0.43 -19.37
CA VAL A 193 19.40 0.54 -19.60
C VAL A 193 19.83 1.24 -18.31
N HIS A 194 18.94 1.35 -17.32
CA HIS A 194 19.22 1.99 -16.02
C HIS A 194 19.65 1.03 -14.91
N TRP A 195 19.72 -0.28 -15.18
CA TRP A 195 20.06 -1.30 -14.19
C TRP A 195 21.40 -1.95 -14.57
N TRP A 196 22.51 -1.43 -14.02
CA TRP A 196 23.83 -2.09 -14.15
C TRP A 196 23.82 -3.56 -13.66
N VAL A 197 22.82 -3.90 -12.83
CA VAL A 197 22.57 -5.23 -12.27
C VAL A 197 22.25 -6.28 -13.35
N PHE A 198 21.85 -5.88 -14.57
CA PHE A 198 21.64 -6.86 -15.64
C PHE A 198 22.91 -7.58 -16.10
N SER A 199 24.09 -7.02 -15.81
CA SER A 199 25.37 -7.74 -16.02
C SER A 199 25.53 -9.00 -15.15
N ARG A 200 24.70 -9.17 -14.10
CA ARG A 200 24.75 -10.31 -13.17
C ARG A 200 23.63 -11.34 -13.39
N PHE A 201 22.66 -11.07 -14.27
CA PHE A 201 21.66 -12.08 -14.58
C PHE A 201 22.25 -13.06 -15.60
N ARG A 202 22.30 -14.34 -15.23
CA ARG A 202 22.48 -15.39 -16.22
C ARG A 202 21.26 -15.34 -17.13
N ALA A 203 21.49 -15.07 -18.42
CA ALA A 203 20.43 -15.16 -19.41
C ALA A 203 19.99 -16.63 -19.48
N PRO A 204 18.71 -16.95 -19.22
CA PRO A 204 18.21 -18.29 -19.42
C PRO A 204 18.37 -18.66 -20.90
N SER A 205 18.71 -19.92 -21.17
CA SER A 205 18.93 -20.42 -22.52
C SER A 205 17.62 -20.80 -23.21
N LYS A 206 16.58 -21.05 -22.42
CA LYS A 206 15.24 -21.45 -22.86
C LYS A 206 14.16 -20.75 -22.04
N LEU A 207 12.95 -20.67 -22.59
CA LEU A 207 11.82 -20.00 -21.93
C LEU A 207 11.29 -20.75 -20.71
N ASP A 208 11.40 -22.09 -20.68
CA ASP A 208 10.99 -22.94 -19.57
C ASP A 208 11.87 -22.80 -18.32
N GLU A 209 13.06 -22.20 -18.46
CA GLU A 209 13.96 -21.82 -17.37
C GLU A 209 13.57 -20.48 -16.72
N VAL A 210 12.58 -19.76 -17.28
CA VAL A 210 12.15 -18.44 -16.79
C VAL A 210 11.10 -18.60 -15.70
N GLU A 211 11.51 -18.42 -14.44
CA GLU A 211 10.56 -18.30 -13.33
C GLU A 211 9.84 -16.95 -13.32
N GLU A 212 8.53 -16.97 -13.06
CA GLU A 212 7.77 -15.75 -12.86
C GLU A 212 8.26 -15.03 -11.59
N ARG A 213 8.77 -13.80 -11.78
CA ARG A 213 9.24 -12.98 -10.65
C ARG A 213 8.05 -12.38 -9.91
N ALA A 214 8.14 -12.32 -8.58
CA ALA A 214 7.11 -11.68 -7.75
C ALA A 214 6.76 -10.23 -8.15
N ALA A 215 7.71 -9.48 -8.71
CA ALA A 215 7.46 -8.13 -9.22
C ALA A 215 6.53 -8.12 -10.45
N PHE A 216 6.62 -9.13 -11.32
CA PHE A 216 5.74 -9.28 -12.48
C PHE A 216 4.31 -9.62 -12.04
N GLY A 217 4.13 -10.60 -11.16
CA GLY A 217 2.81 -10.91 -10.60
C GLY A 217 2.17 -9.71 -9.87
N SER A 218 2.96 -8.90 -9.15
CA SER A 218 2.47 -7.64 -8.57
C SER A 218 2.03 -6.65 -9.66
N HIS A 219 2.77 -6.55 -10.77
CA HIS A 219 2.44 -5.68 -11.89
C HIS A 219 1.15 -6.11 -12.59
N CYS A 220 0.97 -7.42 -12.87
CA CYS A 220 -0.28 -7.95 -13.42
C CYS A 220 -1.49 -7.55 -12.56
N ASN A 221 -1.37 -7.66 -11.24
CA ASN A 221 -2.41 -7.22 -10.31
C ASN A 221 -2.64 -5.70 -10.34
N THR A 222 -1.59 -4.89 -10.52
CA THR A 222 -1.73 -3.44 -10.74
C THR A 222 -2.55 -3.14 -12.00
N ILE A 223 -2.31 -3.86 -13.09
CA ILE A 223 -3.08 -3.71 -14.35
C ILE A 223 -4.54 -4.10 -14.16
N LEU A 224 -4.82 -5.18 -13.42
CA LEU A 224 -6.20 -5.59 -13.11
C LEU A 224 -6.96 -4.49 -12.35
N ARG A 225 -6.31 -3.84 -11.36
CA ARG A 225 -6.90 -2.71 -10.64
C ARG A 225 -7.13 -1.50 -11.54
N LEU A 226 -6.17 -1.19 -12.40
CA LEU A 226 -6.31 -0.08 -13.36
C LEU A 226 -7.48 -0.31 -14.32
N ARG A 227 -7.67 -1.55 -14.81
CA ARG A 227 -8.81 -1.92 -15.63
C ARG A 227 -10.14 -1.81 -14.88
N ALA A 228 -10.18 -2.17 -13.59
CA ALA A 228 -11.39 -1.99 -12.79
C ALA A 228 -11.76 -0.51 -12.60
N LEU A 229 -10.76 0.37 -12.43
CA LEU A 229 -10.98 1.82 -12.45
C LEU A 229 -11.52 2.27 -13.82
N GLU A 230 -10.95 1.79 -14.92
CA GLU A 230 -11.41 2.08 -16.29
C GLU A 230 -12.86 1.59 -16.54
N ASP A 231 -13.23 0.42 -16.03
CA ASP A 231 -14.59 -0.09 -16.10
C ASP A 231 -15.56 0.87 -15.37
N ALA A 232 -15.14 1.42 -14.22
CA ALA A 232 -15.93 2.38 -13.45
C ALA A 232 -16.07 3.74 -14.16
N THR A 233 -15.07 4.20 -14.91
CA THR A 233 -15.18 5.42 -15.74
C THR A 233 -16.11 5.22 -16.95
N ARG A 234 -16.24 3.98 -17.44
CA ARG A 234 -17.02 3.64 -18.65
C ARG A 234 -18.45 3.18 -18.37
N ALA A 235 -18.79 2.92 -17.11
CA ALA A 235 -20.12 2.50 -16.69
C ALA A 235 -21.17 3.56 -17.05
N LYS A 236 -22.21 3.16 -17.78
CA LYS A 236 -23.23 4.07 -18.34
C LYS A 236 -24.51 4.16 -17.52
N ASP A 237 -24.77 3.16 -16.68
CA ASP A 237 -25.97 3.06 -15.85
C ASP A 237 -25.59 2.72 -14.39
N ALA A 238 -26.58 2.81 -13.49
CA ALA A 238 -26.36 2.64 -12.06
C ALA A 238 -25.88 1.22 -11.69
N ASP A 239 -26.42 0.19 -12.35
CA ASP A 239 -26.07 -1.21 -12.06
C ASP A 239 -24.64 -1.53 -12.52
N ALA A 240 -24.28 -1.11 -13.74
CA ALA A 240 -22.92 -1.23 -14.26
C ALA A 240 -21.92 -0.47 -13.38
N ARG A 241 -22.30 0.71 -12.88
CA ARG A 241 -21.45 1.54 -12.01
C ARG A 241 -21.24 0.88 -10.66
N ARG A 242 -22.31 0.35 -10.05
CA ARG A 242 -22.24 -0.44 -8.82
C ARG A 242 -21.31 -1.64 -8.99
N ALA A 243 -21.53 -2.45 -10.03
CA ALA A 243 -20.71 -3.63 -10.30
C ALA A 243 -19.23 -3.28 -10.54
N ALA A 244 -18.96 -2.17 -11.24
CA ALA A 244 -17.59 -1.70 -11.46
C ALA A 244 -16.90 -1.27 -10.16
N PHE A 245 -17.58 -0.52 -9.28
CA PHE A 245 -17.02 -0.14 -7.97
C PHE A 245 -16.89 -1.33 -7.01
N GLU A 246 -17.80 -2.31 -7.06
CA GLU A 246 -17.62 -3.56 -6.33
C GLU A 246 -16.35 -4.29 -6.76
N LYS A 247 -16.05 -4.31 -8.06
CA LYS A 247 -14.81 -4.87 -8.60
C LYS A 247 -13.57 -4.05 -8.19
N VAL A 248 -13.68 -2.72 -8.13
CA VAL A 248 -12.61 -1.86 -7.58
C VAL A 248 -12.36 -2.23 -6.12
N ALA A 249 -13.40 -2.39 -5.31
CA ALA A 249 -13.28 -2.79 -3.91
C ALA A 249 -12.60 -4.15 -3.78
N ASP A 250 -13.09 -5.16 -4.50
CA ASP A 250 -12.54 -6.53 -4.49
C ASP A 250 -11.03 -6.58 -4.77
N LEU A 251 -10.56 -5.74 -5.69
CA LEU A 251 -9.16 -5.73 -6.12
C LEU A 251 -8.25 -4.80 -5.31
N CYS A 252 -8.79 -3.75 -4.69
CA CYS A 252 -8.00 -2.68 -4.06
C CYS A 252 -7.92 -2.79 -2.53
N VAL A 253 -8.86 -3.48 -1.87
CA VAL A 253 -8.73 -3.77 -0.43
C VAL A 253 -7.56 -4.71 -0.14
N ALA A 254 -7.10 -4.71 1.11
CA ALA A 254 -6.13 -5.70 1.58
C ALA A 254 -6.73 -7.12 1.53
N GLN A 255 -5.91 -8.09 1.14
CA GLN A 255 -6.37 -9.43 0.76
C GLN A 255 -5.32 -10.53 1.07
N ALA A 256 -4.61 -10.39 2.19
CA ALA A 256 -3.64 -11.39 2.65
C ALA A 256 -4.33 -12.69 3.10
N THR A 257 -5.56 -12.60 3.62
CA THR A 257 -6.40 -13.76 3.98
C THR A 257 -7.81 -13.58 3.39
N PRO A 258 -8.56 -14.67 3.16
CA PRO A 258 -9.97 -14.59 2.74
C PRO A 258 -10.83 -13.80 3.74
N ALA A 259 -10.62 -14.01 5.04
CA ALA A 259 -11.35 -13.30 6.09
C ALA A 259 -11.12 -11.78 6.03
N GLN A 260 -9.87 -11.35 5.87
CA GLN A 260 -9.54 -9.94 5.67
C GLN A 260 -10.25 -9.36 4.44
N LYS A 261 -10.18 -10.06 3.31
CA LYS A 261 -10.80 -9.59 2.05
C LYS A 261 -12.31 -9.41 2.22
N THR A 262 -12.98 -10.41 2.79
CA THR A 262 -14.43 -10.37 3.05
C THR A 262 -14.79 -9.17 3.93
N ALA A 263 -14.15 -9.03 5.09
CA ALA A 263 -14.45 -7.96 6.04
C ALA A 263 -14.25 -6.56 5.42
N LEU A 264 -13.16 -6.33 4.69
CA LEU A 264 -12.87 -5.03 4.08
C LEU A 264 -13.79 -4.72 2.90
N THR A 265 -14.16 -5.73 2.10
CA THR A 265 -15.09 -5.54 0.99
C THR A 265 -16.49 -5.24 1.52
N GLU A 266 -16.92 -5.93 2.57
CA GLU A 266 -18.19 -5.67 3.26
C GLU A 266 -18.20 -4.28 3.90
N ALA A 267 -17.13 -3.89 4.60
CA ALA A 267 -16.99 -2.54 5.16
C ALA A 267 -17.08 -1.47 4.05
N ALA A 268 -16.39 -1.66 2.92
CA ALA A 268 -16.47 -0.74 1.79
C ALA A 268 -17.88 -0.62 1.21
N ARG A 269 -18.61 -1.73 1.07
CA ARG A 269 -20.02 -1.72 0.62
C ARG A 269 -20.92 -0.97 1.60
N THR A 270 -20.79 -1.24 2.89
CA THR A 270 -21.61 -0.62 3.93
C THR A 270 -21.40 0.90 4.00
N VAL A 271 -20.15 1.35 3.88
CA VAL A 271 -19.80 2.76 4.03
C VAL A 271 -20.01 3.55 2.74
N PHE A 272 -19.70 2.97 1.58
CA PHE A 272 -19.66 3.70 0.30
C PHE A 272 -20.68 3.23 -0.74
N GLY A 273 -21.36 2.09 -0.53
CA GLY A 273 -22.19 1.44 -1.55
C GLY A 273 -23.27 2.33 -2.16
N ASP A 274 -23.92 3.17 -1.34
CA ASP A 274 -24.94 4.11 -1.81
C ASP A 274 -24.39 5.15 -2.79
N ARG A 275 -23.09 5.49 -2.69
CA ARG A 275 -22.42 6.45 -3.57
C ARG A 275 -22.10 5.86 -4.94
N TRP A 276 -22.02 4.53 -5.06
CA TRP A 276 -21.59 3.87 -6.29
C TRP A 276 -22.64 3.89 -7.40
N THR A 277 -23.89 4.20 -7.06
CA THR A 277 -24.98 4.38 -8.03
C THR A 277 -25.28 5.84 -8.34
N ALA A 278 -24.70 6.79 -7.60
CA ALA A 278 -24.90 8.21 -7.86
C ALA A 278 -24.32 8.57 -9.23
N SER A 279 -25.16 9.14 -10.10
CA SER A 279 -24.74 9.62 -11.41
C SER A 279 -23.61 10.63 -11.25
N ALA A 280 -22.57 10.53 -12.09
CA ALA A 280 -21.59 11.61 -12.18
C ALA A 280 -22.35 12.92 -12.50
N PRO A 281 -22.10 14.04 -11.78
CA PRO A 281 -22.71 15.30 -12.17
C PRO A 281 -22.34 15.56 -13.63
N GLY A 282 -23.36 15.65 -14.48
CA GLY A 282 -23.21 15.67 -15.92
C GLY A 282 -22.12 16.65 -16.35
N GLY A 283 -21.15 16.15 -17.11
CA GLY A 283 -20.20 16.99 -17.81
C GLY A 283 -20.98 17.93 -18.70
N GLY A 284 -21.15 19.18 -18.24
CA GLY A 284 -21.55 20.27 -19.09
C GLY A 284 -20.57 20.32 -20.26
N ALA A 285 -21.11 20.23 -21.47
CA ALA A 285 -20.36 20.38 -22.70
C ALA A 285 -19.51 21.66 -22.60
N ALA A 286 -18.19 21.50 -22.59
CA ALA A 286 -17.29 22.59 -22.88
C ALA A 286 -17.41 22.87 -24.39
N VAL A 287 -18.00 24.02 -24.68
CA VAL A 287 -17.91 24.73 -25.97
C VAL A 287 -16.47 25.19 -26.17
#